data_AF-A0A2M7AKU6-F1
#
_entry.id   AF-A0A2M7AKU6-F1
#
_cell.length_a   1.000
_cell.length_b   1.000
_cell.length_c   1.000
_cell.angle_alpha   90.00
_cell.angle_beta   90.00
_cell.angle_gamma   90.00
#
_symmetry.space_group_name_H-M   'P 1'
#
loop_
_entity.id
_entity.type
_entity.pdbx_description
1 polymer ?
#
loop_
_entity_poly.entity_id
_entity_poly.type
_entity_poly.pdbx_seq_one_letter_code
_entity_poly.pdbx_strand_id
1 'polypeptide(L)' 'MSTKLKNITFNDALEIVESLPDDQRESLVKIVKRRLIEKRRNRLAQSIKEAKEEYARGEIKKGTVDDLIREISK' A
#
# COMPACT_ATOMS: atom_id res chain seq x y z
N MET A 1 12.62 -27.62 16.20
CA MET A 1 13.37 -27.15 15.01
C MET A 1 12.83 -25.77 14.64
N SER A 2 13.36 -24.69 15.24
CA SER A 2 12.96 -23.33 14.87
C SER A 2 13.71 -22.92 13.62
N THR A 3 13.01 -22.84 12.50
CA THR A 3 13.58 -22.31 11.25
C THR A 3 13.82 -20.81 11.44
N LYS A 4 15.07 -20.45 11.75
CA LYS A 4 15.57 -19.08 11.64
C LYS A 4 15.30 -18.63 10.21
N LEU A 5 14.39 -17.69 10.01
CA LEU A 5 14.23 -17.00 8.72
C LEU A 5 15.60 -16.40 8.39
N LYS A 6 16.29 -16.96 7.39
CA LYS A 6 17.43 -16.28 6.76
C LYS A 6 16.90 -14.93 6.28
N ASN A 7 17.61 -13.85 6.61
CA ASN A 7 17.36 -12.57 5.97
C ASN A 7 17.69 -12.74 4.48
N ILE A 8 16.67 -12.97 3.66
CA ILE A 8 16.79 -13.00 2.21
C ILE A 8 16.93 -11.54 1.77
N THR A 9 18.04 -11.22 1.12
CA THR A 9 18.25 -9.89 0.54
C THR A 9 17.38 -9.73 -0.71
N PHE A 10 17.24 -8.50 -1.20
CA PHE A 10 16.51 -8.28 -2.45
C PHE A 10 17.15 -9.02 -3.64
N ASN A 11 18.48 -9.06 -3.71
CA ASN A 11 19.18 -9.78 -4.77
C ASN A 11 18.96 -11.30 -4.68
N ASP A 12 19.01 -11.87 -3.47
CA ASP A 12 18.71 -13.30 -3.28
C ASP A 12 17.28 -13.62 -3.75
N ALA A 13 16.32 -12.72 -3.53
CA ALA A 13 14.95 -12.90 -3.99
C ALA A 13 14.86 -12.84 -5.53
N LEU A 14 15.63 -11.99 -6.19
CA LEU A 14 15.71 -11.95 -7.65
C LEU A 14 16.27 -13.25 -8.21
N GLU A 15 17.38 -13.75 -7.67
CA GLU A 15 17.99 -15.01 -8.09
C GLU A 15 17.02 -16.18 -7.92
N ILE A 16 16.28 -16.23 -6.79
CA ILE A 16 15.24 -17.25 -6.57
C ILE A 16 14.15 -17.15 -7.63
N VAL A 17 13.67 -15.94 -7.94
CA VAL A 17 12.64 -15.74 -8.97
C VAL A 17 13.16 -16.15 -10.35
N GLU A 18 14.41 -15.82 -10.69
CA GLU A 18 15.05 -16.18 -11.95
C GLU A 18 15.25 -17.69 -12.11
N SER A 19 15.40 -18.44 -11.01
CA SER A 19 15.50 -19.89 -11.02
C SER A 19 14.18 -20.62 -11.32
N LEU A 20 13.05 -19.91 -11.29
CA LEU A 20 11.73 -20.50 -11.57
C LEU A 20 11.50 -20.67 -13.08
N PRO A 21 10.72 -21.70 -13.47
CA PRO A 21 10.17 -21.81 -14.82
C PRO A 21 9.39 -20.56 -15.27
N ASP A 22 9.37 -20.28 -16.57
CA ASP A 22 8.77 -19.07 -17.16
C ASP A 22 7.30 -18.87 -16.75
N ASP A 23 6.51 -19.93 -16.79
CA ASP A 23 5.09 -19.92 -16.41
C ASP A 23 4.90 -19.56 -14.93
N GLN A 24 5.80 -20.02 -14.07
CA GLN A 24 5.80 -19.70 -12.64
C GLN A 24 6.25 -18.25 -12.41
N ARG A 25 7.25 -17.76 -13.15
CA ARG A 25 7.69 -16.35 -13.10
C ARG A 25 6.56 -15.41 -13.48
N GLU A 26 5.88 -15.69 -14.59
CA GLU A 26 4.72 -14.90 -15.02
C GLU A 26 3.58 -14.92 -13.99
N SER A 27 3.30 -16.10 -13.43
CA SER A 27 2.27 -16.27 -12.40
C SER A 27 2.61 -15.48 -11.13
N LEU A 28 3.87 -15.51 -10.70
CA LEU A 28 4.37 -14.76 -9.56
C LEU A 28 4.18 -13.25 -9.77
N VAL A 29 4.57 -12.72 -10.93
CA VAL A 29 4.38 -11.30 -11.28
C VAL A 29 2.90 -10.91 -11.19
N LYS A 30 1.99 -11.73 -11.74
CA LYS A 30 0.54 -11.50 -11.67
C LYS A 30 0.04 -11.45 -10.22
N ILE A 31 0.48 -12.39 -9.38
CA ILE A 31 0.10 -12.47 -7.96
C ILE A 31 0.61 -11.26 -7.18
N VAL A 32 1.89 -10.91 -7.32
CA VAL A 32 2.50 -9.78 -6.61
C VAL A 32 1.81 -8.47 -7.00
N LYS A 33 1.59 -8.24 -8.30
CA LYS A 33 0.86 -7.06 -8.78
C LYS A 33 -0.54 -6.97 -8.20
N ARG A 34 -1.30 -8.08 -8.18
CA ARG A 34 -2.63 -8.13 -7.57
C ARG A 34 -2.58 -7.78 -6.08
N ARG A 35 -1.65 -8.36 -5.32
CA ARG A 35 -1.50 -8.08 -3.88
C ARG A 35 -1.18 -6.61 -3.60
N LEU A 36 -0.34 -5.97 -4.43
CA LEU A 36 -0.04 -4.55 -4.31
C LEU A 36 -1.28 -3.67 -4.55
N ILE A 37 -2.09 -4.02 -5.56
CA ILE A 37 -3.36 -3.32 -5.84
C ILE A 37 -4.32 -3.45 -4.66
N GLU A 38 -4.51 -4.66 -4.13
CA GLU A 38 -5.41 -4.88 -3.00
C GLU A 38 -4.93 -4.15 -1.73
N LYS A 39 -3.62 -4.13 -1.47
CA LYS A 39 -3.06 -3.35 -0.36
C LYS A 39 -3.35 -1.85 -0.51
N ARG A 40 -3.26 -1.31 -1.73
CA ARG A 40 -3.60 0.09 -2.01
C ARG A 40 -5.10 0.35 -1.81
N ARG A 41 -5.96 -0.57 -2.27
CA ARG A 41 -7.42 -0.48 -2.08
C ARG A 41 -7.79 -0.49 -0.60
N ASN A 42 -7.19 -1.36 0.20
CA ASN A 42 -7.43 -1.41 1.64
C ASN A 42 -7.00 -0.10 2.33
N ARG A 43 -5.86 0.47 1.97
CA ARG A 43 -5.43 1.79 2.48
C ARG A 43 -6.42 2.88 2.12
N LEU A 44 -6.88 2.92 0.87
CA LEU A 44 -7.88 3.90 0.44
C LEU A 44 -9.22 3.73 1.18
N ALA A 45 -9.68 2.49 1.35
CA ALA A 45 -10.91 2.19 2.09
C ALA A 45 -10.80 2.65 3.56
N GLN A 46 -9.64 2.45 4.18
CA GLN A 46 -9.36 2.92 5.53
C GLN A 46 -9.39 4.45 5.61
N SER A 47 -8.71 5.16 4.70
CA SER A 47 -8.75 6.63 4.66
C SER A 47 -10.15 7.20 4.42
N ILE A 48 -10.95 6.55 3.55
CA ILE A 48 -12.35 6.94 3.34
C ILE A 48 -13.18 6.73 4.61
N LYS A 49 -12.96 5.63 5.32
CA LYS A 49 -13.65 5.34 6.58
C LYS A 49 -13.32 6.41 7.62
N GLU A 50 -12.05 6.72 7.82
CA GLU A 50 -11.57 7.76 8.73
C GLU A 50 -12.18 9.13 8.41
N ALA A 51 -12.11 9.57 7.16
CA ALA A 51 -12.69 10.84 6.73
C ALA A 51 -14.21 10.93 6.96
N LYS A 52 -14.94 9.82 6.76
CA LYS A 52 -16.38 9.76 7.04
C LYS A 52 -16.68 9.85 8.54
N GLU A 53 -15.87 9.21 9.37
CA GLU A 53 -16.02 9.26 10.82
C GLU A 53 -15.70 10.66 11.38
N GLU A 54 -14.63 11.30 10.91
CA GLU A 54 -14.28 12.69 11.26
C GLU A 54 -15.40 13.66 10.86
N TYR A 55 -15.95 13.50 9.65
CA TYR A 55 -17.10 14.28 9.20
C TYR A 55 -18.32 14.10 10.12
N ALA A 56 -18.64 12.85 10.49
CA ALA A 56 -19.76 12.55 11.37
C ALA A 56 -19.57 13.09 12.80
N ARG A 57 -18.33 13.10 13.31
CA ARG A 57 -17.97 13.70 14.60
C ARG A 57 -17.87 15.23 14.56
N GLY A 58 -17.93 15.84 13.37
CA GLY A 58 -17.73 17.27 13.19
C GLY A 58 -16.28 17.72 13.36
N GLU A 59 -15.33 16.78 13.35
CA GLU A 59 -13.88 17.01 13.41
C GLU A 59 -13.34 17.47 12.04
N ILE A 60 -14.04 18.44 11.44
CA ILE A 60 -13.74 18.98 10.12
C ILE A 60 -13.52 20.48 10.20
N LYS A 61 -12.57 20.99 9.43
CA LYS A 61 -12.42 22.43 9.20
C LYS A 61 -13.31 22.85 8.04
N LYS A 62 -14.03 23.95 8.22
CA LYS A 62 -14.80 24.61 7.16
C LYS A 62 -14.09 25.90 6.80
N GLY A 63 -14.01 26.20 5.51
CA GLY A 63 -13.35 27.39 5.01
C GLY A 63 -13.54 27.54 3.52
N THR A 64 -13.11 28.68 3.00
CA THR A 64 -13.03 28.96 1.56
C THR A 64 -11.82 28.24 0.95
N VAL A 65 -11.74 28.26 -0.39
CA VAL A 65 -10.55 27.78 -1.10
C VAL A 65 -9.30 28.55 -0.66
N ASP A 66 -9.42 29.86 -0.40
CA ASP A 66 -8.31 30.69 0.08
C ASP A 66 -7.80 30.24 1.46
N ASP A 67 -8.71 29.86 2.36
CA ASP A 67 -8.36 29.33 3.69
C ASP A 67 -7.59 28.00 3.57
N LEU A 68 -8.02 27.12 2.65
CA LEU A 68 -7.34 25.86 2.37
C LEU A 68 -5.93 26.06 1.81
N ILE A 69 -5.77 26.95 0.82
CA ILE A 69 -4.47 27.25 0.20
C ILE A 69 -3.50 27.84 1.23
N ARG A 70 -3.96 28.74 2.10
CA ARG A 70 -3.16 29.29 3.21
C ARG A 70 -2.69 28.24 4.20
N GLU A 71 -3.49 27.20 4.45
CA GLU A 71 -3.13 26.11 5.37
C GLU A 71 -2.08 25.16 4.78
N ILE A 72 -2.22 24.78 3.50
CA ILE A 72 -1.32 23.82 2.84
C ILE A 72 0.02 24.45 2.41
N SER A 73 0.06 25.76 2.19
CA SER A 73 1.27 26.46 1.72
C SER A 73 2.21 26.89 2.86
N LYS A 74 1.96 26.44 4.09
CA LYS A 74 2.87 26.58 5.24
C LYS A 74 3.88 25.44 5.29
#